data_AF-A0A4Q9QI77-F1
#
_entry.id   AF-A0A4Q9QI77-F1
#
_cell.length_a   1.000
_cell.length_b   1.000
_cell.length_c   1.000
_cell.angle_alpha   90.00
_cell.angle_beta   90.00
_cell.angle_gamma   90.00
#
_symmetry.space_group_name_H-M   'P 1'
#
loop_
_entity.id
_entity.type
_entity.pdbx_description
1 polymer ?
#
loop_
_entity_poly.entity_id
_entity_poly.type
_entity_poly.pdbx_seq_one_letter_code
_entity_poly.pdbx_strand_id
1 'polypeptide(L)' 'MKGRPHDEAMAEQLYADPVYAAELLAEVRRNGDPAELAILLRQLTKVVGQGSGGSSVEVERVLPPS' A
#
# COMPACT_ATOMS: atom_id res chain seq x y z
N MET A 1 20.23 -0.48 10.89
CA MET A 1 19.44 -1.25 9.90
C MET A 1 18.12 -0.53 9.69
N LYS A 2 17.90 0.10 8.53
CA LYS A 2 16.59 0.68 8.21
C LYS A 2 15.69 -0.48 7.76
N GLY A 3 15.11 -1.18 8.73
CA GLY A 3 13.96 -2.03 8.44
C GLY A 3 12.93 -1.17 7.71
N ARG A 4 12.30 -1.71 6.67
CA ARG A 4 11.20 -1.03 5.98
C ARG A 4 10.26 -0.46 7.06
N PRO A 5 9.78 0.79 6.93
CA PRO A 5 8.84 1.30 7.89
C PRO A 5 7.69 0.30 7.95
N HIS A 6 7.43 -0.26 9.13
CA HIS A 6 6.49 -1.37 9.34
C HIS A 6 5.13 -1.13 8.67
N ASP A 7 4.73 0.14 8.59
CA ASP A 7 3.56 0.62 7.87
C ASP A 7 3.53 0.29 6.36
N GLU A 8 4.67 0.28 5.65
CA GLU A 8 4.72 -0.07 4.22
C GLU A 8 4.54 -1.58 4.01
N ALA A 9 5.17 -2.40 4.85
CA ALA A 9 4.98 -3.85 4.80
C ALA A 9 3.53 -4.25 5.12
N MET A 10 2.92 -3.58 6.11
CA MET A 10 1.50 -3.79 6.42
C MET A 10 0.59 -3.29 5.29
N ALA A 11 0.92 -2.17 4.65
CA ALA A 11 0.14 -1.66 3.52
C ALA A 11 0.13 -2.65 2.34
N GLU A 12 1.28 -3.25 2.00
CA GLU A 12 1.37 -4.29 0.97
C GLU A 12 0.50 -5.51 1.30
N GLN A 13 0.53 -5.99 2.55
CA GLN A 13 -0.28 -7.13 2.98
C GLN A 13 -1.78 -6.84 2.95
N LEU A 14 -2.20 -5.66 3.41
CA LEU A 14 -3.60 -5.24 3.40
C LEU A 14 -4.14 -5.05 1.97
N TYR A 15 -3.28 -4.68 1.02
CA TYR A 15 -3.67 -4.59 -0.39
C TYR A 15 -3.72 -5.97 -1.07
N ALA A 16 -2.81 -6.87 -0.70
CA ALA A 16 -2.79 -8.24 -1.23
C ALA A 16 -4.02 -9.06 -0.80
N ASP A 17 -4.58 -8.77 0.38
CA ASP A 17 -5.77 -9.44 0.90
C ASP A 17 -6.82 -8.42 1.40
N PRO A 18 -7.75 -7.97 0.53
CA PRO A 18 -8.78 -7.03 0.91
C PRO A 18 -9.83 -7.61 1.87
N VAL A 19 -9.96 -8.95 1.95
CA VAL A 19 -10.88 -9.60 2.91
C VAL A 19 -10.29 -9.49 4.30
N TYR A 20 -9.02 -9.86 4.46
CA TYR A 20 -8.28 -9.69 5.70
C TYR A 20 -8.26 -8.23 6.16
N ALA A 21 -8.06 -7.28 5.25
CA ALA A 21 -8.09 -5.86 5.58
C ALA A 21 -9.45 -5.40 6.12
N ALA A 22 -10.55 -5.89 5.54
CA ALA A 22 -11.90 -5.57 5.98
C ALA A 22 -12.21 -6.18 7.37
N GLU A 23 -11.80 -7.43 7.61
CA GLU A 23 -11.95 -8.10 8.89
C GLU A 23 -11.15 -7.39 9.99
N LEU A 24 -9.89 -7.05 9.72
CA LEU A 24 -9.04 -6.32 10.64
C LEU A 24 -9.62 -4.94 10.98
N LEU A 25 -10.14 -4.21 9.98
CA LEU A 25 -10.81 -2.93 10.20
C LEU A 25 -12.06 -3.07 11.07
N ALA A 26 -12.85 -4.13 10.86
CA ALA A 26 -14.05 -4.38 11.66
C ALA A 26 -13.70 -4.70 13.12
N GLU A 27 -12.63 -5.46 13.36
CA GLU A 27 -12.17 -5.82 14.70
C GLU A 27 -11.60 -4.61 15.46
N VAL A 28 -10.70 -3.85 14.84
CA VAL A 28 -10.10 -2.65 15.45
C VAL A 28 -11.16 -1.58 15.76
N ARG A 29 -12.20 -1.45 14.92
CA ARG A 29 -13.33 -0.54 15.21
C ARG A 29 -14.20 -0.99 16.37
N ARG A 30 -14.25 -2.29 16.67
CA ARG A 30 -15.11 -2.86 17.72
C ARG A 30 -14.42 -2.83 19.08
N ASN A 31 -13.15 -3.26 19.10
CA ASN A 31 -12.44 -3.60 20.33
C ASN A 31 -11.09 -2.89 20.48
N GLY A 32 -10.60 -2.24 19.42
CA GLY A 32 -9.30 -1.56 19.43
C GLY A 32 -9.37 -0.15 19.99
N ASP A 33 -8.20 0.46 20.13
CA ASP A 33 -8.09 1.85 20.58
C ASP A 33 -8.06 2.86 19.40
N PRO A 34 -8.32 4.16 19.65
CA PRO A 34 -8.29 5.17 18.61
C PRO A 34 -6.94 5.33 17.88
N ALA A 35 -5.82 5.03 18.53
CA ALA A 35 -4.49 5.08 17.94
C ALA A 35 -4.25 3.91 16.98
N GLU A 36 -4.69 2.70 17.35
CA GLU A 36 -4.65 1.51 16.47
C GLU A 36 -5.48 1.74 15.20
N LEU A 37 -6.68 2.30 15.34
CA LEU A 37 -7.52 2.65 14.19
C LEU A 37 -6.84 3.69 13.29
N ALA A 38 -6.21 4.72 13.87
CA ALA A 38 -5.49 5.74 13.11
C ALA A 38 -4.27 5.16 12.36
N ILE A 39 -3.59 4.19 12.94
CA ILE A 39 -2.48 3.47 12.30
C ILE A 39 -3.00 2.65 11.12
N LEU A 40 -4.07 1.87 11.31
CA LEU A 40 -4.63 1.02 10.26
C LEU A 40 -5.14 1.86 9.07
N LEU A 41 -5.81 2.98 9.32
CA LEU A 41 -6.26 3.90 8.26
C LEU A 41 -5.09 4.51 7.48
N ARG A 42 -3.97 4.83 8.17
CA ARG A 42 -2.74 5.28 7.51
C ARG A 42 -2.15 4.19 6.60
N GLN A 43 -2.15 2.93 7.04
CA GLN A 43 -1.64 1.82 6.25
C GLN A 43 -2.51 1.54 5.00
N LEU A 44 -3.84 1.62 5.12
CA LEU A 44 -4.77 1.47 4.00
C LEU A 44 -4.66 2.58 2.96
N THR A 45 -4.33 3.81 3.38
CA THR A 45 -4.21 4.96 2.48
C THR A 45 -2.86 5.05 1.76
N LYS A 46 -1.81 4.39 2.28
CA LYS A 46 -0.47 4.41 1.68
C LYS A 46 -0.43 3.82 0.27
N VAL A 47 -1.21 2.77 -0.02
CA VAL A 47 -1.17 2.09 -1.33
C VAL A 47 -1.96 2.86 -2.39
N VAL A 48 -3.02 3.57 -1.99
CA VAL A 48 -3.84 4.40 -2.89
C VAL A 48 -3.02 5.53 -3.54
N GLY A 49 -1.98 6.03 -2.88
CA GLY A 49 -1.08 7.04 -3.43
C GLY A 49 -0.01 6.51 -4.41
N GLN A 50 0.24 5.19 -4.44
CA GLN A 50 1.28 4.59 -5.31
C GLN A 50 0.72 4.04 -6.63
N GLY A 51 -0.61 3.93 -6.77
CA GLY A 51 -1.28 3.50 -8.00
C GLY A 51 -1.32 4.52 -9.15
N SER A 52 -0.65 5.66 -9.00
CA SER A 52 -0.56 6.71 -10.03
C SER A 52 0.87 7.27 -10.15
N GLY A 53 1.88 6.39 -10.11
CA GLY A 53 3.27 6.70 -10.43
C GLY A 53 3.68 6.00 -11.72
N GLY A 54 3.85 6.77 -12.80
CA GLY A 54 4.00 6.30 -14.17
C GLY A 54 4.98 5.13 -14.36
N SER A 55 4.45 4.01 -14.85
CA SER A 55 5.22 3.15 -15.73
C SER A 55 5.47 3.91 -17.02
N SER A 56 6.53 4.72 -17.05
CA SER A 56 7.25 4.94 -18.31
C SER A 56 7.84 3.60 -18.69
N VAL A 57 7.05 2.76 -19.35
CA VAL A 57 7.61 1.90 -20.38
C VAL A 57 8.18 2.83 -21.43
N GLU A 58 9.43 3.24 -21.27
CA GLU A 58 10.21 3.75 -22.37
C GLU A 58 10.42 2.56 -23.31
N VAL A 59 9.46 2.40 -24.22
CA VAL A 59 9.54 1.45 -25.32
C VAL A 59 10.71 1.92 -26.16
N GLU A 60 11.82 1.20 -26.06
CA GLU A 60 13.02 1.31 -26.87
C GLU A 60 12.63 1.38 -28.36
N ARG A 61 12.47 2.61 -28.87
CA ARG A 61 12.24 2.85 -30.29
C ARG A 61 13.61 2.82 -30.97
N VAL A 62 14.07 1.62 -31.28
CA VAL A 62 15.19 1.38 -32.19
C VAL A 62 14.93 2.14 -33.49
N LEU A 63 15.75 3.15 -33.78
CA LEU A 63 15.79 3.86 -35.06
C LEU A 63 16.97 3.28 -35.86
N PRO A 64 16.75 2.75 -37.09
CA PRO A 64 17.85 2.37 -37.96
C PRO A 64 18.53 3.62 -38.55
N PRO A 65 19.86 3.60 -38.76
CA PRO A 65 20.57 4.73 -39.36
C PRO A 65 20.20 4.90 -40.84
N SER A 66 20.14 6.17 -41.29
CA SER A 66 20.13 6.55 -42.71
C SER A 66 21.54 6.78 -43.22
#